data_AF-A0AAU5IMB8-F1
#
_entry.id   AF-A0AAU5IMB8-F1
#
_cell.length_a   1.000
_cell.length_b   1.000
_cell.length_c   1.000
_cell.angle_alpha   90.00
_cell.angle_beta   90.00
_cell.angle_gamma   90.00
#
_symmetry.space_group_name_H-M   'P 1'
#
loop_
_entity.id
_entity.type
_entity.pdbx_description
1 polymer ?
#
loop_
_entity_poly.entity_id
_entity_poly.type
_entity_poly.pdbx_seq_one_letter_code
_entity_poly.pdbx_strand_id
1 'polypeptide(L)'
;MGQTEPVTGGNPNRRPVEHPAPTDATVKQLYGTAFRCGKPDCQRPLFRLNNETGDRTLNSRVAHIHARREGGPRWNPGMSGESNRSGENLLLLCIEHSYEIDENATRFPPGMLQEWKAAQLVEYDQIQRSWHLDNDEVAEASALSFDPHQLSIATASATTVVAAARAVGKMVSVGRQRRRLAHQAVQEWQALRLHTNRTMPVFDLNGDRLTIEPSRAETKPYEEALNRALADSQTELEPLAVEVVAELHAVSAADQSLGPWCGWVERQVEELIVAAGRWPGRPPTEDDQAWPDAVAELQRASSTLSAAWRGDRAVSPPEPAPAVSGPVETDQQRALREHWELLESAGPWGRVKHRDYDAVLYARLTEALPLANTLPLVPSLTMMGLDVTARRAATVARNADETAYRALVRQATEQTPLAASVVLLQQLGTIAKQQGREPLREAATAEATKLLLAEDWKTPAVWIDNRNYARRLLAWTASVSRGGEVRDTLKKAIEGNPELLPTVIEAMGEWGEALSRDGADPTRIFQRISALPEWFPVKVVADLIKQTFPTVSAADEFGSERYSDVVQRLASQILGIADGVLRSG
;
A
#
# COMPACT_ATOMS: atom_id res chain seq x y z
N MET A 1 81.34 39.30 2.55
CA MET A 1 80.89 37.89 2.58
C MET A 1 79.42 37.89 2.26
N GLY A 2 78.87 37.30 1.20
CA GLY A 2 79.38 36.82 -0.07
C GLY A 2 78.25 37.06 -1.06
N GLN A 3 78.57 37.52 -2.27
CA GLN A 3 77.63 37.55 -3.37
C GLN A 3 77.38 36.10 -3.81
N THR A 4 76.12 35.66 -3.81
CA THR A 4 75.70 34.46 -4.53
C THR A 4 74.61 34.88 -5.50
N GLU A 5 74.98 34.94 -6.77
CA GLU A 5 74.08 35.08 -7.91
C GLU A 5 73.04 33.95 -7.92
N PRO A 6 71.75 34.23 -8.15
CA PRO A 6 70.83 33.22 -8.64
C PRO A 6 70.94 33.17 -10.17
N VAL A 7 71.58 32.11 -10.64
CA VAL A 7 71.46 31.63 -12.02
C VAL A 7 70.02 31.15 -12.24
N THR A 8 69.20 31.96 -12.92
CA THR A 8 68.04 31.45 -13.68
C THR A 8 67.83 32.31 -14.92
N GLY A 9 68.71 32.12 -15.91
CA GLY A 9 68.40 32.45 -17.30
C GLY A 9 67.30 31.50 -17.82
N GLY A 10 66.04 31.79 -17.48
CA GLY A 10 64.87 31.11 -18.03
C GLY A 10 64.00 32.14 -18.75
N ASN A 11 63.93 32.07 -20.08
CA ASN A 11 63.18 32.99 -20.91
C ASN A 11 61.66 32.95 -20.56
N PRO A 12 61.04 34.05 -20.11
CA PRO A 12 59.62 34.08 -19.70
C PRO A 12 58.63 33.90 -20.87
N ASN A 13 59.13 33.77 -22.10
CA ASN A 13 58.34 33.52 -23.31
C ASN A 13 58.40 32.06 -23.81
N ARG A 14 58.97 31.14 -23.02
CA ARG A 14 59.04 29.72 -23.41
C ARG A 14 57.67 29.06 -23.19
N ARG A 15 57.04 28.61 -24.28
CA ARG A 15 55.83 27.78 -24.20
C ARG A 15 56.14 26.48 -23.46
N PRO A 16 55.27 26.04 -22.52
CA PRO A 16 55.42 24.74 -21.87
C PRO A 16 55.54 23.64 -22.91
N VAL A 17 56.47 22.71 -22.70
CA VAL A 17 56.67 21.58 -23.61
C VAL A 17 55.46 20.65 -23.54
N GLU A 18 54.87 20.34 -24.69
CA GLU A 18 53.82 19.34 -24.82
C GLU A 18 54.26 18.33 -25.88
N HIS A 19 54.42 17.07 -25.48
CA HIS A 19 54.76 15.99 -26.39
C HIS A 19 53.58 15.66 -27.32
N PRO A 20 53.81 15.06 -28.50
CA PRO A 20 52.73 14.59 -29.37
C PRO A 20 51.84 13.57 -28.66
N ALA A 21 50.57 13.45 -29.07
CA ALA A 21 49.70 12.38 -28.59
C ALA A 21 50.20 11.00 -29.09
N PRO A 22 49.86 9.91 -28.38
CA PRO A 22 50.08 8.55 -28.89
C PRO A 22 49.46 8.35 -30.27
N THR A 23 50.12 7.57 -31.12
CA THR A 23 49.59 7.25 -32.44
C THR A 23 48.50 6.18 -32.34
N ASP A 24 47.59 6.14 -33.31
CA ASP A 24 46.59 5.08 -33.44
C ASP A 24 47.21 3.68 -33.41
N ALA A 25 48.39 3.51 -34.04
CA ALA A 25 49.14 2.26 -34.01
C ALA A 25 49.59 1.89 -32.58
N THR A 26 50.04 2.87 -31.80
CA THR A 26 50.40 2.67 -30.39
C THR A 26 49.17 2.33 -29.54
N VAL A 27 48.05 3.01 -29.74
CA VAL A 27 46.80 2.72 -29.03
C VAL A 27 46.30 1.31 -29.35
N LYS A 28 46.32 0.90 -30.63
CA LYS A 28 46.03 -0.49 -31.05
C LYS A 28 46.95 -1.50 -30.40
N GLN A 29 48.26 -1.21 -30.35
CA GLN A 29 49.23 -2.08 -29.70
C GLN A 29 48.93 -2.24 -28.20
N LEU A 30 48.57 -1.16 -27.50
CA LEU A 30 48.25 -1.20 -26.08
C LEU A 30 47.03 -2.09 -25.81
N TYR A 31 45.92 -1.86 -26.50
CA TYR A 31 44.71 -2.67 -26.33
C TYR A 31 44.91 -4.11 -26.80
N GLY A 32 45.75 -4.32 -27.82
CA GLY A 32 46.14 -5.65 -28.31
C GLY A 32 47.07 -6.43 -27.37
N THR A 33 47.60 -5.81 -26.32
CA THR A 33 48.50 -6.42 -25.32
C THR A 33 47.99 -6.30 -23.89
N ALA A 34 46.68 -6.05 -23.71
CA ALA A 34 46.05 -5.96 -22.41
C ALA A 34 44.60 -6.47 -22.44
N PHE A 35 44.17 -7.10 -21.35
CA PHE A 35 42.80 -7.59 -21.21
C PHE A 35 41.97 -6.80 -20.20
N ARG A 36 42.58 -6.42 -19.07
CA ARG A 36 41.94 -5.70 -17.96
C ARG A 36 42.83 -4.56 -17.46
N CYS A 37 42.29 -3.78 -16.51
CA CYS A 37 42.99 -2.67 -15.87
C CYS A 37 44.38 -3.06 -15.35
N GLY A 38 45.40 -2.24 -15.63
CA GLY A 38 46.80 -2.52 -15.27
C GLY A 38 47.13 -2.35 -13.78
N LYS A 39 46.23 -1.76 -12.98
CA LYS A 39 46.41 -1.71 -11.52
C LYS A 39 46.33 -3.12 -10.93
N PRO A 40 47.28 -3.52 -10.06
CA PRO A 40 47.22 -4.78 -9.34
C PRO A 40 45.88 -4.99 -8.63
N ASP A 41 45.42 -6.25 -8.66
CA ASP A 41 44.16 -6.74 -8.08
C ASP A 41 42.87 -6.17 -8.71
N CYS A 42 42.95 -5.30 -9.73
CA CYS A 42 41.76 -4.80 -10.41
C CYS A 42 41.29 -5.77 -11.50
N GLN A 43 40.10 -6.35 -11.31
CA GLN A 43 39.49 -7.28 -12.27
C GLN A 43 38.57 -6.62 -13.31
N ARG A 44 38.55 -5.27 -13.39
CA ARG A 44 37.65 -4.56 -14.30
C ARG A 44 38.13 -4.66 -15.76
N PRO A 45 37.25 -5.02 -16.71
CA PRO A 45 37.62 -5.13 -18.11
C PRO A 45 37.82 -3.75 -18.73
N LEU A 46 38.62 -3.70 -19.80
CA LEU A 46 38.86 -2.47 -20.57
C LEU A 46 37.62 -2.05 -21.39
N PHE A 47 36.80 -3.02 -21.80
CA PHE A 47 35.47 -2.79 -22.37
C PHE A 47 34.41 -3.51 -21.55
N ARG A 48 33.23 -2.89 -21.39
CA ARG A 48 32.04 -3.59 -20.90
C ARG A 48 31.32 -4.21 -22.08
N LEU A 49 31.01 -5.50 -21.99
CA LEU A 49 30.23 -6.23 -22.99
C LEU A 49 28.76 -6.23 -22.59
N ASN A 50 27.89 -5.87 -23.52
CA ASN A 50 26.47 -6.16 -23.41
C ASN A 50 26.23 -7.61 -23.86
N ASN A 51 25.82 -8.47 -22.93
CA ASN A 51 25.63 -9.90 -23.20
C ASN A 51 24.44 -10.21 -24.11
N GLU A 52 23.52 -9.26 -24.32
CA GLU A 52 22.32 -9.43 -25.14
C GLU A 52 22.52 -8.92 -26.58
N THR A 53 23.25 -7.81 -26.75
CA THR A 53 23.47 -7.20 -28.07
C THR A 53 24.84 -7.50 -28.66
N GLY A 54 25.82 -7.87 -27.82
CA GLY A 54 27.22 -8.04 -28.22
C GLY A 54 28.02 -6.74 -28.25
N ASP A 55 27.38 -5.59 -28.00
CA ASP A 55 28.02 -4.28 -28.07
C ASP A 55 29.07 -4.10 -26.97
N ARG A 56 30.13 -3.35 -27.27
CA ARG A 56 31.23 -3.05 -26.35
C ARG A 56 31.24 -1.56 -26.05
N THR A 57 31.25 -1.21 -24.77
CA THR A 57 31.40 0.18 -24.32
C THR A 57 32.77 0.34 -23.67
N LEU A 58 33.51 1.38 -24.05
CA LEU A 58 34.84 1.65 -23.51
C LEU A 58 34.78 1.98 -22.00
N ASN A 59 35.59 1.29 -21.20
CA ASN A 59 35.67 1.45 -19.75
C ASN A 59 37.10 1.78 -19.27
N SER A 60 37.99 2.11 -20.21
CA SER A 60 39.40 2.37 -19.94
C SER A 60 39.91 3.64 -20.58
N ARG A 61 41.06 4.09 -20.09
CA ARG A 61 41.85 5.18 -20.66
C ARG A 61 43.30 4.77 -20.81
N VAL A 62 43.95 5.39 -21.79
CA VAL A 62 45.39 5.34 -21.96
C VAL A 62 46.01 6.40 -21.05
N ALA A 63 46.64 5.96 -19.96
CA ALA A 63 47.29 6.84 -19.00
C ALA A 63 48.81 6.93 -19.26
N HIS A 64 49.37 8.11 -19.05
CA HIS A 64 50.81 8.33 -19.16
C HIS A 64 51.51 8.04 -17.81
N ILE A 65 52.58 7.24 -17.85
CA ILE A 65 53.47 7.02 -16.71
C ILE A 65 54.23 8.33 -16.41
N HIS A 66 54.84 8.93 -17.43
CA HIS A 66 55.35 10.31 -17.39
C HIS A 66 54.47 11.21 -18.25
N ALA A 67 53.93 12.29 -17.65
CA ALA A 67 52.99 13.18 -18.31
C ALA A 67 53.48 13.72 -19.67
N ARG A 68 52.51 13.98 -20.54
CA ARG A 68 52.70 14.57 -21.88
C ARG A 68 53.02 16.07 -21.85
N ARG A 69 52.54 16.79 -20.84
CA ARG A 69 52.67 18.25 -20.69
C ARG A 69 53.61 18.60 -19.55
N GLU A 70 54.47 19.58 -19.77
CA GLU A 70 55.29 20.21 -18.75
C GLU A 70 54.40 20.73 -17.61
N GLY A 71 54.72 20.31 -16.38
CA GLY A 71 53.92 20.58 -15.18
C GLY A 71 52.82 19.56 -14.87
N GLY A 72 52.59 18.56 -15.74
CA GLY A 72 51.67 17.45 -15.48
C GLY A 72 52.23 16.39 -14.51
N PRO A 73 51.39 15.42 -14.07
CA PRO A 73 51.79 14.35 -13.17
C PRO A 73 53.07 13.63 -13.61
N ARG A 74 54.08 13.60 -12.74
CA ARG A 74 55.35 12.88 -12.98
C ARG A 74 56.12 13.33 -14.24
N TRP A 75 56.01 14.61 -14.62
CA TRP A 75 56.75 15.18 -15.75
C TRP A 75 58.25 14.86 -15.69
N ASN A 76 58.81 14.35 -16.80
CA ASN A 76 60.24 14.08 -16.94
C ASN A 76 60.83 15.00 -18.03
N PRO A 77 61.59 16.06 -17.66
CA PRO A 77 62.12 17.03 -18.62
C PRO A 77 63.17 16.45 -19.57
N GLY A 78 63.74 15.28 -19.27
CA GLY A 78 64.71 14.59 -20.13
C GLY A 78 64.08 13.61 -21.12
N MET A 79 62.75 13.44 -21.12
CA MET A 79 62.07 12.47 -21.97
C MET A 79 61.88 13.01 -23.39
N SER A 80 62.21 12.19 -24.40
CA SER A 80 61.93 12.54 -25.80
C SER A 80 60.44 12.39 -26.10
N GLY A 81 59.92 13.13 -27.09
CA GLY A 81 58.52 13.00 -27.51
C GLY A 81 58.16 11.60 -28.03
N GLU A 82 59.11 10.93 -28.70
CA GLU A 82 58.93 9.55 -29.16
C GLU A 82 58.87 8.55 -28.01
N SER A 83 59.74 8.71 -27.01
CA SER A 83 59.68 7.88 -25.79
C SER A 83 58.40 8.15 -25.00
N ASN A 84 57.94 9.40 -24.92
CA ASN A 84 56.74 9.78 -24.15
C ASN A 84 55.47 9.15 -24.71
N ARG A 85 55.36 9.10 -26.05
CA ARG A 85 54.20 8.54 -26.74
C ARG A 85 54.32 7.05 -27.05
N SER A 86 55.40 6.39 -26.62
CA SER A 86 55.63 4.97 -26.87
C SER A 86 54.79 4.10 -25.92
N GLY A 87 54.53 2.85 -26.30
CA GLY A 87 53.80 1.91 -25.45
C GLY A 87 54.48 1.62 -24.10
N GLU A 88 55.78 1.90 -23.97
CA GLU A 88 56.55 1.72 -22.73
C GLU A 88 56.21 2.78 -21.67
N ASN A 89 55.77 3.97 -22.09
CA ASN A 89 55.35 5.05 -21.19
C ASN A 89 53.83 5.09 -20.97
N LEU A 90 53.08 4.14 -21.53
CA LEU A 90 51.61 4.15 -21.55
C LEU A 90 51.03 2.90 -20.89
N LEU A 91 50.05 3.12 -20.02
CA LEU A 91 49.37 2.08 -19.24
C LEU A 91 47.86 2.15 -19.46
N LEU A 92 47.21 1.00 -19.65
CA LEU A 92 45.76 0.94 -19.74
C LEU A 92 45.13 0.74 -18.37
N LEU A 93 44.29 1.69 -17.95
CA LEU A 93 43.59 1.66 -16.67
C LEU A 93 42.09 1.82 -16.89
N CYS A 94 41.27 1.27 -15.99
CA CYS A 94 39.85 1.62 -15.99
C CYS A 94 39.68 3.11 -15.67
N ILE A 95 38.54 3.70 -16.06
CA ILE A 95 38.27 5.13 -15.88
C ILE A 95 38.60 5.62 -14.45
N GLU A 96 38.16 4.90 -13.42
CA GLU A 96 38.42 5.25 -12.01
C GLU A 96 39.93 5.33 -11.67
N HIS A 97 40.69 4.26 -11.90
CA HIS A 97 42.11 4.24 -11.59
C HIS A 97 42.93 5.18 -12.47
N SER A 98 42.46 5.51 -13.68
CA SER A 98 43.13 6.51 -14.53
C SER A 98 43.11 7.91 -13.90
N TYR A 99 42.03 8.27 -13.21
CA TYR A 99 41.96 9.52 -12.45
C TYR A 99 42.77 9.44 -11.15
N GLU A 100 42.66 8.34 -10.42
CA GLU A 100 43.31 8.16 -9.11
C GLU A 100 44.83 8.41 -9.17
N ILE A 101 45.49 7.89 -10.21
CA ILE A 101 46.95 8.00 -10.35
C ILE A 101 47.41 9.40 -10.70
N ASP A 102 46.60 10.19 -11.40
CA ASP A 102 46.95 11.53 -11.85
C ASP A 102 46.67 12.57 -10.76
N GLU A 103 45.58 12.43 -10.00
CA GLU A 103 45.27 13.27 -8.84
C GLU A 103 46.26 13.07 -7.68
N ASN A 104 46.79 11.86 -7.52
CA ASN A 104 47.67 11.50 -6.40
C ASN A 104 49.09 11.14 -6.87
N ALA A 105 49.66 11.96 -7.75
CA ALA A 105 50.93 11.67 -8.43
C ALA A 105 52.12 11.33 -7.51
N THR A 106 52.14 11.84 -6.27
CA THR A 106 53.16 11.53 -5.25
C THR A 106 53.03 10.13 -4.68
N ARG A 107 51.80 9.60 -4.60
CA ARG A 107 51.50 8.25 -4.09
C ARG A 107 51.76 7.17 -5.13
N PHE A 108 51.71 7.54 -6.41
CA PHE A 108 51.91 6.65 -7.56
C PHE A 108 53.13 7.10 -8.37
N PRO A 109 54.37 6.85 -7.91
CA PRO A 109 55.57 7.25 -8.63
C PRO A 109 55.77 6.43 -9.93
N PRO A 110 56.54 6.94 -10.91
CA PRO A 110 56.76 6.28 -12.20
C PRO A 110 57.20 4.81 -12.11
N GLY A 111 58.11 4.49 -11.20
CA GLY A 111 58.61 3.12 -11.02
C GLY A 111 57.49 2.13 -10.68
N MET A 112 56.52 2.55 -9.86
CA MET A 112 55.36 1.72 -9.51
C MET A 112 54.45 1.50 -10.73
N LEU A 113 54.20 2.54 -11.53
CA LEU A 113 53.37 2.41 -12.72
C LEU A 113 54.07 1.59 -13.83
N GLN A 114 55.40 1.61 -13.87
CA GLN A 114 56.21 0.72 -14.73
C GLN A 114 56.09 -0.74 -14.28
N GLU A 115 56.08 -1.01 -12.98
CA GLU A 115 55.79 -2.35 -12.44
C GLU A 115 54.36 -2.82 -12.82
N TRP A 116 53.37 -1.93 -12.73
CA TRP A 116 51.99 -2.22 -13.14
C TRP A 116 51.89 -2.53 -14.63
N LYS A 117 52.63 -1.77 -15.47
CA LYS A 117 52.74 -2.04 -16.91
C LYS A 117 53.36 -3.41 -17.18
N ALA A 118 54.46 -3.73 -16.51
CA ALA A 118 55.12 -5.02 -16.66
C ALA A 118 54.21 -6.16 -16.24
N ALA A 119 53.48 -6.02 -15.12
CA ALA A 119 52.49 -6.99 -14.67
C ALA A 119 51.34 -7.19 -15.68
N GLN A 120 50.84 -6.10 -16.28
CA GLN A 120 49.79 -6.17 -17.31
C GLN A 120 50.26 -6.91 -18.57
N LEU A 121 51.52 -6.75 -18.97
CA LEU A 121 52.11 -7.48 -20.11
C LEU A 121 52.34 -8.96 -19.78
N VAL A 122 52.86 -9.27 -18.58
CA VAL A 122 53.01 -10.65 -18.11
C VAL A 122 51.66 -11.35 -18.04
N GLU A 123 50.63 -10.65 -17.59
CA GLU A 123 49.27 -11.17 -17.57
C GLU A 123 48.79 -11.51 -18.98
N TYR A 124 48.95 -10.60 -19.94
CA TYR A 124 48.64 -10.84 -21.35
C TYR A 124 49.38 -12.08 -21.88
N ASP A 125 50.68 -12.22 -21.58
CA ASP A 125 51.47 -13.37 -22.01
C ASP A 125 50.96 -14.69 -21.43
N GLN A 126 50.43 -14.68 -20.20
CA GLN A 126 49.86 -15.85 -19.55
C GLN A 126 48.47 -16.23 -20.08
N ILE A 127 47.60 -15.24 -20.32
CA ILE A 127 46.19 -15.49 -20.67
C ILE A 127 45.92 -15.48 -22.18
N GLN A 128 46.79 -14.84 -22.97
CA GLN A 128 46.69 -14.68 -24.43
C GLN A 128 45.32 -14.13 -24.89
N ARG A 129 44.75 -13.19 -24.12
CA ARG A 129 43.50 -12.48 -24.43
C ARG A 129 43.76 -10.98 -24.48
N SER A 130 43.20 -10.30 -25.48
CA SER A 130 43.31 -8.85 -25.64
C SER A 130 42.12 -8.28 -26.39
N TRP A 131 42.14 -6.96 -26.61
CA TRP A 131 41.12 -6.24 -27.36
C TRP A 131 41.69 -5.80 -28.71
N HIS A 132 41.15 -6.35 -29.79
CA HIS A 132 41.43 -5.88 -31.14
C HIS A 132 40.45 -4.78 -31.48
N LEU A 133 40.96 -3.55 -31.60
CA LEU A 133 40.16 -2.38 -31.95
C LEU A 133 40.22 -2.10 -33.46
N ASP A 134 39.11 -1.69 -34.02
CA ASP A 134 39.06 -1.08 -35.35
C ASP A 134 39.54 0.39 -35.34
N ASN A 135 39.41 1.10 -36.45
CA ASN A 135 39.87 2.50 -36.54
C ASN A 135 38.98 3.46 -35.74
N ASP A 136 37.68 3.18 -35.67
CA ASP A 136 36.71 4.07 -35.02
C ASP A 136 36.80 3.92 -33.49
N GLU A 137 36.95 2.68 -33.00
CA GLU A 137 37.19 2.39 -31.59
C GLU A 137 38.52 2.99 -31.09
N VAL A 138 39.53 3.07 -31.96
CA VAL A 138 40.82 3.71 -31.63
C VAL A 138 40.69 5.23 -31.56
N ALA A 139 39.91 5.82 -32.47
CA ALA A 139 39.61 7.25 -32.42
C ALA A 139 38.83 7.61 -31.15
N GLU A 140 37.83 6.79 -30.78
CA GLU A 140 37.05 6.94 -29.54
C GLU A 140 37.94 6.83 -28.30
N ALA A 141 38.76 5.78 -28.21
CA ALA A 141 39.66 5.57 -27.07
C ALA A 141 40.70 6.69 -26.93
N SER A 142 41.17 7.25 -28.05
CA SER A 142 42.10 8.38 -28.06
C SER A 142 41.42 9.68 -27.63
N ALA A 143 40.20 9.95 -28.11
CA ALA A 143 39.42 11.13 -27.72
C ALA A 143 39.10 11.11 -26.21
N LEU A 144 38.57 10.00 -25.69
CA LEU A 144 38.21 9.87 -24.27
C LEU A 144 39.42 9.86 -23.32
N SER A 145 40.62 9.54 -23.82
CA SER A 145 41.86 9.55 -23.03
C SER A 145 42.56 10.91 -23.03
N PHE A 146 42.39 11.73 -24.08
CA PHE A 146 43.25 12.90 -24.30
C PHE A 146 42.52 14.22 -24.62
N ASP A 147 41.18 14.24 -24.76
CA ASP A 147 40.39 15.46 -24.93
C ASP A 147 39.95 16.06 -23.57
N PRO A 148 40.47 17.24 -23.17
CA PRO A 148 40.12 17.89 -21.90
C PRO A 148 38.66 18.34 -21.79
N HIS A 149 37.98 18.58 -22.92
CA HIS A 149 36.62 19.13 -22.94
C HIS A 149 35.56 18.10 -22.52
N GLN A 150 35.71 16.85 -22.98
CA GLN A 150 34.82 15.73 -22.63
C GLN A 150 34.90 15.34 -21.15
N LEU A 151 36.09 15.50 -20.55
CA LEU A 151 36.33 15.20 -19.13
C LEU A 151 35.60 16.18 -18.19
N SER A 152 35.65 17.47 -18.51
CA SER A 152 35.06 18.54 -17.71
C SER A 152 33.53 18.56 -17.78
N ILE A 153 32.96 18.20 -18.93
CA ILE A 153 31.51 18.14 -19.14
C ILE A 153 30.88 17.05 -18.28
N ALA A 154 31.47 15.84 -18.24
CA ALA A 154 30.92 14.73 -17.48
C ALA A 154 30.79 15.02 -15.97
N THR A 155 31.81 15.67 -15.37
CA THR A 155 31.80 16.03 -13.95
C THR A 155 30.87 17.20 -13.65
N ALA A 156 30.82 18.22 -14.51
CA ALA A 156 29.91 19.35 -14.35
C ALA A 156 28.43 18.91 -14.44
N SER A 157 28.08 18.07 -15.43
CA SER A 157 26.73 17.52 -15.59
C SER A 157 26.28 16.67 -14.40
N ALA A 158 27.19 15.93 -13.75
CA ALA A 158 26.87 15.16 -12.55
C ALA A 158 26.38 16.05 -11.38
N THR A 159 27.04 17.19 -11.18
CA THR A 159 26.72 18.09 -10.06
C THR A 159 25.40 18.82 -10.24
N THR A 160 25.07 19.24 -11.47
CA THR A 160 23.83 19.95 -11.78
C THR A 160 22.61 19.01 -11.76
N VAL A 161 22.74 17.77 -12.26
CA VAL A 161 21.63 16.79 -12.21
C VAL A 161 21.28 16.42 -10.77
N VAL A 162 22.27 16.24 -9.90
CA VAL A 162 22.05 15.98 -8.46
C VAL A 162 21.43 17.19 -7.76
N ALA A 163 21.83 18.41 -8.12
CA ALA A 163 21.24 19.64 -7.59
C ALA A 163 19.75 19.78 -7.99
N ALA A 164 19.42 19.54 -9.26
CA ALA A 164 18.04 19.52 -9.75
C ALA A 164 17.18 18.48 -9.01
N ALA A 165 17.67 17.25 -8.83
CA ALA A 165 16.97 16.21 -8.09
C ALA A 165 16.73 16.59 -6.62
N ARG A 166 17.71 17.26 -5.98
CA ARG A 166 17.57 17.77 -4.61
C ARG A 166 16.52 18.88 -4.51
N ALA A 167 16.53 19.83 -5.46
CA ALA A 167 15.55 20.92 -5.51
C ALA A 167 14.11 20.37 -5.67
N VAL A 168 13.92 19.36 -6.54
CA VAL A 168 12.63 18.67 -6.69
C VAL A 168 12.22 17.98 -5.39
N GLY A 169 13.13 17.25 -4.74
CA GLY A 169 12.86 16.60 -3.46
C GLY A 169 12.44 17.57 -2.35
N LYS A 170 13.07 18.75 -2.30
CA LYS A 170 12.73 19.85 -1.38
C LYS A 170 11.33 20.40 -1.67
N MET A 171 11.03 20.69 -2.93
CA MET A 171 9.71 21.19 -3.37
C MET A 171 8.58 20.22 -2.99
N VAL A 172 8.73 18.92 -3.30
CA VAL A 172 7.75 17.88 -2.94
C VAL A 172 7.56 17.79 -1.43
N SER A 173 8.65 17.86 -0.66
CA SER A 173 8.60 17.76 0.80
C SER A 173 7.85 18.94 1.43
N VAL A 174 8.15 20.16 0.99
CA VAL A 174 7.47 21.38 1.45
C VAL A 174 5.99 21.35 1.04
N GLY A 175 5.70 20.98 -0.20
CA GLY A 175 4.32 20.86 -0.68
C GLY A 175 3.50 19.84 0.12
N ARG A 176 4.07 18.67 0.41
CA ARG A 176 3.41 17.66 1.27
C ARG A 176 3.15 18.19 2.68
N GLN A 177 4.09 18.94 3.26
CA GLN A 177 3.91 19.54 4.57
C GLN A 177 2.78 20.56 4.58
N ARG A 178 2.70 21.43 3.56
CA ARG A 178 1.67 22.48 3.47
C ARG A 178 0.28 21.92 3.16
N ARG A 179 0.20 20.94 2.25
CA ARG A 179 -1.08 20.31 1.89
C ARG A 179 -1.74 19.57 3.04
N ARG A 180 -1.03 19.21 4.12
CA ARG A 180 -1.66 18.70 5.36
C ARG A 180 -2.67 19.67 5.97
N LEU A 181 -2.40 20.98 5.91
CA LEU A 181 -3.32 21.99 6.46
C LEU A 181 -4.61 22.08 5.64
N ALA A 182 -4.51 21.98 4.31
CA ALA A 182 -5.68 21.92 3.44
C ALA A 182 -6.50 20.63 3.70
N HIS A 183 -5.83 19.48 3.83
CA HIS A 183 -6.48 18.22 4.21
C HIS A 183 -7.20 18.33 5.55
N GLN A 184 -6.57 18.94 6.56
CA GLN A 184 -7.17 19.13 7.87
C GLN A 184 -8.44 20.00 7.78
N ALA A 185 -8.38 21.13 7.09
CA ALA A 185 -9.54 22.01 6.91
C ALA A 185 -10.71 21.30 6.21
N VAL A 186 -10.42 20.45 5.20
CA VAL A 186 -11.43 19.63 4.51
C VAL A 186 -12.01 18.57 5.44
N GLN A 187 -11.18 17.85 6.18
CA GLN A 187 -11.62 16.84 7.13
C GLN A 187 -12.53 17.43 8.21
N GLU A 188 -12.18 18.60 8.74
CA GLU A 188 -13.00 19.31 9.71
C GLU A 188 -14.34 19.76 9.12
N TRP A 189 -14.35 20.27 7.88
CA TRP A 189 -15.59 20.63 7.18
C TRP A 189 -16.47 19.40 6.91
N GLN A 190 -15.89 18.30 6.43
CA GLN A 190 -16.60 17.05 6.20
C GLN A 190 -17.13 16.48 7.52
N ALA A 191 -16.37 16.56 8.61
CA ALA A 191 -16.79 16.15 9.94
C ALA A 191 -17.99 16.98 10.43
N LEU A 192 -18.01 18.29 10.23
CA LEU A 192 -19.17 19.14 10.52
C LEU A 192 -20.40 18.68 9.72
N ARG A 193 -20.24 18.46 8.41
CA ARG A 193 -21.34 18.02 7.54
C ARG A 193 -21.87 16.66 7.97
N LEU A 194 -20.98 15.70 8.25
CA LEU A 194 -21.34 14.37 8.72
C LEU A 194 -22.03 14.44 10.09
N HIS A 195 -21.50 15.22 11.02
CA HIS A 195 -22.10 15.44 12.33
C HIS A 195 -23.51 16.01 12.20
N THR A 196 -23.68 17.07 11.42
CA THR A 196 -24.99 17.72 11.16
C THR A 196 -25.99 16.73 10.56
N ASN A 197 -25.60 15.99 9.52
CA ASN A 197 -26.47 15.00 8.89
C ASN A 197 -26.76 13.78 9.78
N ARG A 198 -25.94 13.52 10.80
CA ARG A 198 -26.15 12.47 11.79
C ARG A 198 -27.06 12.94 12.93
N THR A 199 -26.88 14.15 13.43
CA THR A 199 -27.63 14.69 14.58
C THR A 199 -28.99 15.27 14.18
N MET A 200 -29.13 15.71 12.94
CA MET A 200 -30.37 16.23 12.38
C MET A 200 -30.79 15.41 11.16
N PRO A 201 -31.29 14.18 11.35
CA PRO A 201 -31.81 13.39 10.25
C PRO A 201 -33.10 14.02 9.72
N VAL A 202 -33.06 14.53 8.48
CA VAL A 202 -34.23 15.07 7.77
C VAL A 202 -34.62 14.10 6.66
N PHE A 203 -35.92 13.87 6.52
CA PHE A 203 -36.48 12.98 5.51
C PHE A 203 -37.54 13.72 4.69
N ASP A 204 -37.65 13.37 3.41
CA ASP A 204 -38.73 13.85 2.57
C ASP A 204 -40.07 13.14 2.88
N LEU A 205 -41.13 13.49 2.15
CA LEU A 205 -42.46 12.89 2.34
C LEU A 205 -42.50 11.39 2.03
N ASN A 206 -41.55 10.88 1.25
CA ASN A 206 -41.43 9.47 0.93
C ASN A 206 -40.57 8.73 1.96
N GLY A 207 -39.91 9.43 2.88
CA GLY A 207 -38.97 8.85 3.84
C GLY A 207 -37.54 8.69 3.30
N ASP A 208 -37.24 9.27 2.14
CA ASP A 208 -35.87 9.36 1.62
C ASP A 208 -35.06 10.34 2.45
N ARG A 209 -33.80 10.00 2.72
CA ARG A 209 -32.92 10.84 3.53
C ARG A 209 -32.49 12.05 2.71
N LEU A 210 -32.73 13.24 3.26
CA LEU A 210 -32.25 14.48 2.67
C LEU A 210 -30.89 14.82 3.26
N THR A 211 -29.92 15.11 2.40
CA THR A 211 -28.66 15.71 2.83
C THR A 211 -28.91 17.18 3.12
N ILE A 212 -28.70 17.57 4.37
CA ILE A 212 -28.77 18.95 4.80
C ILE A 212 -27.38 19.57 4.77
N GLU A 213 -27.29 20.78 4.24
CA GLU A 213 -26.07 21.57 4.31
C GLU A 213 -26.09 22.39 5.60
N PRO A 214 -25.02 22.36 6.42
CA PRO A 214 -24.91 23.23 7.58
C PRO A 214 -25.03 24.70 7.17
N SER A 215 -25.38 25.58 8.11
CA SER A 215 -25.60 26.98 7.78
C SER A 215 -24.31 27.64 7.26
N ARG A 216 -24.45 28.67 6.41
CA ARG A 216 -23.29 29.45 5.94
C ARG A 216 -22.46 30.03 7.09
N ALA A 217 -23.08 30.35 8.22
CA ALA A 217 -22.36 30.85 9.39
C ALA A 217 -21.43 29.78 9.99
N GLU A 218 -21.82 28.51 9.95
CA GLU A 218 -21.03 27.38 10.45
C GLU A 218 -19.98 26.90 9.45
N THR A 219 -20.25 26.95 8.15
CA THR A 219 -19.31 26.47 7.12
C THR A 219 -18.22 27.47 6.77
N LYS A 220 -18.49 28.78 6.90
CA LYS A 220 -17.58 29.86 6.49
C LYS A 220 -16.17 29.78 7.10
N PRO A 221 -15.97 29.48 8.40
CA PRO A 221 -14.62 29.37 8.97
C PRO A 221 -13.78 28.26 8.31
N TYR A 222 -14.40 27.13 7.97
CA TYR A 222 -13.73 26.01 7.31
C TYR A 222 -13.40 26.32 5.85
N GLU A 223 -14.32 26.99 5.16
CA GLU A 223 -14.09 27.48 3.80
C GLU A 223 -12.92 28.47 3.75
N GLU A 224 -12.87 29.43 4.67
CA GLU A 224 -11.77 30.39 4.79
C GLU A 224 -10.45 29.71 5.16
N ALA A 225 -10.47 28.73 6.07
CA ALA A 225 -9.28 27.95 6.44
C ALA A 225 -8.73 27.16 5.26
N LEU A 226 -9.60 26.50 4.48
CA LEU A 226 -9.21 25.77 3.27
C LEU A 226 -8.62 26.71 2.21
N ASN A 227 -9.32 27.81 1.90
CA ASN A 227 -8.86 28.77 0.90
C ASN A 227 -7.51 29.38 1.28
N ARG A 228 -7.31 29.70 2.57
CA ARG A 228 -6.02 30.18 3.08
C ARG A 228 -4.92 29.13 2.95
N ALA A 229 -5.17 27.90 3.38
CA ALA A 229 -4.18 26.82 3.31
C ALA A 229 -3.74 26.51 1.86
N LEU A 230 -4.66 26.57 0.89
CA LEU A 230 -4.35 26.40 -0.53
C LEU A 230 -3.52 27.56 -1.07
N ALA A 231 -3.89 28.81 -0.76
CA ALA A 231 -3.14 29.99 -1.18
C ALA A 231 -1.72 30.02 -0.61
N ASP A 232 -1.58 29.68 0.68
CA ASP A 232 -0.27 29.59 1.36
C ASP A 232 0.59 28.47 0.74
N SER A 233 -0.03 27.33 0.40
CA SER A 233 0.67 26.21 -0.28
C SER A 233 1.25 26.64 -1.63
N GLN A 234 0.47 27.37 -2.43
CA GLN A 234 0.92 27.87 -3.73
C GLN A 234 2.05 28.90 -3.57
N THR A 235 1.86 29.89 -2.69
CA THR A 235 2.83 30.96 -2.43
C THR A 235 4.19 30.43 -1.99
N GLU A 236 4.22 29.36 -1.18
CA GLU A 236 5.48 28.77 -0.71
C GLU A 236 6.18 27.86 -1.72
N LEU A 237 5.44 27.31 -2.68
CA LEU A 237 6.02 26.46 -3.74
C LEU A 237 6.62 27.28 -4.88
N GLU A 238 6.09 28.47 -5.16
CA GLU A 238 6.60 29.37 -6.21
C GLU A 238 8.12 29.61 -6.16
N PRO A 239 8.75 30.02 -5.03
CA PRO A 239 10.20 30.22 -5.00
C PRO A 239 11.00 28.92 -5.16
N LEU A 240 10.44 27.77 -4.76
CA LEU A 240 11.08 26.46 -4.93
C LEU A 240 11.01 25.98 -6.39
N ALA A 241 9.92 26.30 -7.09
CA ALA A 241 9.79 26.05 -8.52
C ALA A 241 10.85 26.81 -9.32
N VAL A 242 11.08 28.07 -8.98
CA VAL A 242 12.16 28.88 -9.58
C VAL A 242 13.54 28.24 -9.35
N GLU A 243 13.80 27.71 -8.15
CA GLU A 243 15.04 26.97 -7.82
C GLU A 243 15.19 25.72 -8.71
N VAL A 244 14.12 24.92 -8.87
CA VAL A 244 14.15 23.73 -9.73
C VAL A 244 14.42 24.10 -11.19
N VAL A 245 13.71 25.08 -11.73
CA VAL A 245 13.87 25.51 -13.14
C VAL A 245 15.28 26.04 -13.39
N ALA A 246 15.85 26.80 -12.46
CA ALA A 246 17.22 27.28 -12.56
C ALA A 246 18.24 26.12 -12.67
N GLU A 247 18.08 25.09 -11.85
CA GLU A 247 18.95 23.90 -11.91
C GLU A 247 18.76 23.10 -13.21
N LEU A 248 17.53 22.98 -13.72
CA LEU A 248 17.25 22.31 -15.00
C LEU A 248 17.87 23.04 -16.20
N HIS A 249 17.89 24.38 -16.19
CA HIS A 249 18.62 25.16 -17.19
C HIS A 249 20.13 24.90 -17.13
N ALA A 250 20.70 24.76 -15.93
CA ALA A 250 22.12 24.40 -15.77
C ALA A 250 22.41 22.99 -16.30
N VAL A 251 21.52 22.02 -16.08
CA VAL A 251 21.61 20.67 -16.66
C VAL A 251 21.56 20.71 -18.19
N SER A 252 20.58 21.40 -18.76
CA SER A 252 20.41 21.51 -20.23
C SER A 252 21.59 22.23 -20.91
N ALA A 253 22.21 23.19 -20.23
CA ALA A 253 23.39 23.88 -20.70
C ALA A 253 24.65 23.00 -20.66
N ALA A 254 24.76 22.12 -19.66
CA ALA A 254 25.87 21.18 -19.52
C ALA A 254 25.76 19.98 -20.47
N ASP A 255 24.54 19.51 -20.75
CA ASP A 255 24.26 18.42 -21.68
C ASP A 255 22.93 18.65 -22.42
N GLN A 256 23.03 19.05 -23.70
CA GLN A 256 21.87 19.33 -24.54
C GLN A 256 21.01 18.10 -24.82
N SER A 257 21.59 16.88 -24.74
CA SER A 257 20.85 15.64 -24.97
C SER A 257 19.77 15.40 -23.92
N LEU A 258 19.91 15.97 -22.72
CA LEU A 258 18.96 15.86 -21.62
C LEU A 258 17.77 16.84 -21.71
N GLY A 259 17.76 17.74 -22.70
CA GLY A 259 16.72 18.77 -22.87
C GLY A 259 15.28 18.24 -22.82
N PRO A 260 14.91 17.14 -23.50
CA PRO A 260 13.56 16.57 -23.45
C PRO A 260 13.11 16.16 -22.04
N TRP A 261 14.03 15.65 -21.21
CA TRP A 261 13.74 15.28 -19.82
C TRP A 261 13.67 16.51 -18.92
N CYS A 262 14.52 17.50 -19.12
CA CYS A 262 14.44 18.77 -18.39
C CYS A 262 13.10 19.47 -18.61
N GLY A 263 12.64 19.56 -19.87
CA GLY A 263 11.33 20.12 -20.20
C GLY A 263 10.14 19.28 -19.70
N TRP A 264 10.33 17.98 -19.46
CA TRP A 264 9.30 17.18 -18.78
C TRP A 264 9.22 17.50 -17.29
N VAL A 265 10.35 17.60 -16.58
CA VAL A 265 10.37 17.99 -15.16
C VAL A 265 9.77 19.37 -14.98
N GLU A 266 10.14 20.35 -15.81
CA GLU A 266 9.62 21.72 -15.76
C GLU A 266 8.08 21.77 -15.88
N ARG A 267 7.49 21.06 -16.85
CA ARG A 267 6.03 20.94 -16.95
C ARG A 267 5.39 20.36 -15.69
N GLN A 268 6.01 19.35 -15.08
CA GLN A 268 5.47 18.73 -13.86
C GLN A 268 5.61 19.62 -12.62
N VAL A 269 6.57 20.55 -12.61
CA VAL A 269 6.68 21.58 -11.57
C VAL A 269 5.47 22.53 -11.65
N GLU A 270 5.06 22.95 -12.84
CA GLU A 270 3.89 23.80 -13.04
C GLU A 270 2.59 23.10 -12.61
N GLU A 271 2.40 21.85 -13.06
CA GLU A 271 1.23 21.03 -12.66
C GLU A 271 1.15 20.84 -11.15
N LEU A 272 2.30 20.67 -10.47
CA LEU A 272 2.34 20.55 -9.01
C LEU A 272 1.88 21.84 -8.31
N ILE A 273 2.28 23.02 -8.81
CA ILE A 273 1.85 24.33 -8.25
C ILE A 273 0.34 24.49 -8.42
N VAL A 274 -0.20 24.15 -9.61
CA VAL A 274 -1.64 24.21 -9.88
C VAL A 274 -2.40 23.27 -8.94
N ALA A 275 -1.93 22.04 -8.77
CA ALA A 275 -2.52 21.06 -7.86
C ALA A 275 -2.39 21.46 -6.38
N ALA A 276 -1.38 22.25 -6.02
CA ALA A 276 -1.22 22.77 -4.65
C ALA A 276 -2.26 23.82 -4.28
N GLY A 277 -2.66 24.66 -5.25
CA GLY A 277 -3.62 25.76 -5.04
C GLY A 277 -5.09 25.37 -5.17
N ARG A 278 -5.41 24.12 -5.48
CA ARG A 278 -6.78 23.68 -5.78
C ARG A 278 -7.20 22.48 -4.94
N TRP A 279 -8.47 22.48 -4.54
CA TRP A 279 -9.18 21.31 -4.01
C TRP A 279 -10.53 21.17 -4.73
N PRO A 280 -10.95 19.96 -5.16
CA PRO A 280 -12.19 19.77 -5.91
C PRO A 280 -13.46 19.96 -5.06
N GLY A 281 -14.48 20.59 -5.66
CA GLY A 281 -15.77 20.83 -5.01
C GLY A 281 -15.82 22.02 -4.03
N ARG A 282 -17.02 22.58 -3.87
CA ARG A 282 -17.40 23.57 -2.84
C ARG A 282 -18.86 23.30 -2.44
N PRO A 283 -19.14 22.53 -1.38
CA PRO A 283 -18.21 21.98 -0.37
C PRO A 283 -17.30 20.86 -0.92
N PRO A 284 -16.17 20.57 -0.26
CA PRO A 284 -15.19 19.58 -0.71
C PRO A 284 -15.70 18.14 -0.47
N THR A 285 -16.53 17.63 -1.38
CA THR A 285 -17.06 16.26 -1.36
C THR A 285 -16.23 15.26 -2.15
N GLU A 286 -15.33 15.76 -3.00
CA GLU A 286 -14.49 14.97 -3.89
C GLU A 286 -13.08 14.79 -3.29
N ASP A 287 -12.46 13.65 -3.59
CA ASP A 287 -11.09 13.34 -3.17
C ASP A 287 -10.07 14.17 -3.96
N ASP A 288 -9.00 14.56 -3.27
CA ASP A 288 -7.94 15.40 -3.80
C ASP A 288 -6.91 14.59 -4.60
N GLN A 289 -7.34 13.96 -5.68
CA GLN A 289 -6.48 13.07 -6.47
C GLN A 289 -5.44 13.84 -7.32
N ALA A 290 -5.73 15.09 -7.68
CA ALA A 290 -4.83 15.91 -8.50
C ALA A 290 -3.46 16.15 -7.82
N TRP A 291 -3.43 16.32 -6.49
CA TRP A 291 -2.19 16.53 -5.74
C TRP A 291 -1.25 15.31 -5.71
N PRO A 292 -1.66 14.12 -5.25
CA PRO A 292 -0.79 12.94 -5.23
C PRO A 292 -0.34 12.54 -6.63
N ASP A 293 -1.18 12.71 -7.65
CA ASP A 293 -0.83 12.43 -9.05
C ASP A 293 0.29 13.36 -9.54
N ALA A 294 0.16 14.67 -9.31
CA ALA A 294 1.19 15.64 -9.67
C ALA A 294 2.52 15.40 -8.93
N VAL A 295 2.45 15.02 -7.64
CA VAL A 295 3.64 14.63 -6.87
C VAL A 295 4.31 13.39 -7.47
N ALA A 296 3.53 12.35 -7.78
CA ALA A 296 4.05 11.10 -8.32
C ALA A 296 4.72 11.32 -9.68
N GLU A 297 4.10 12.11 -10.56
CA GLU A 297 4.62 12.37 -11.89
C GLU A 297 5.86 13.28 -11.87
N LEU A 298 5.93 14.28 -10.99
CA LEU A 298 7.16 15.08 -10.81
C LEU A 298 8.33 14.22 -10.31
N GLN A 299 8.08 13.33 -9.34
CA GLN A 299 9.10 12.41 -8.83
C GLN A 299 9.56 11.43 -9.92
N ARG A 300 8.62 10.93 -10.73
CA ARG A 300 8.92 10.07 -11.88
C ARG A 300 9.77 10.80 -12.92
N ALA A 301 9.40 12.03 -13.29
CA ALA A 301 10.16 12.85 -14.23
C ALA A 301 11.61 13.08 -13.77
N SER A 302 11.79 13.47 -12.49
CA SER A 302 13.11 13.71 -11.90
C SER A 302 13.99 12.45 -11.83
N SER A 303 13.40 11.30 -11.45
CA SER A 303 14.12 10.02 -11.43
C SER A 303 14.54 9.55 -12.82
N THR A 304 13.71 9.81 -13.83
CA THR A 304 14.00 9.43 -15.22
C THR A 304 15.07 10.32 -15.84
N LEU A 305 15.07 11.63 -15.54
CA LEU A 305 16.17 12.54 -15.89
C LEU A 305 17.50 12.03 -15.32
N SER A 306 17.50 11.61 -14.05
CA SER A 306 18.70 11.07 -13.38
C SER A 306 19.17 9.76 -14.03
N ALA A 307 18.25 8.90 -14.48
CA ALA A 307 18.57 7.66 -15.18
C ALA A 307 19.12 7.92 -16.60
N ALA A 308 18.52 8.85 -17.34
CA ALA A 308 18.99 9.27 -18.65
C ALA A 308 20.43 9.81 -18.60
N TRP A 309 20.74 10.64 -17.60
CA TRP A 309 22.10 11.13 -17.37
C TRP A 309 23.13 10.01 -17.10
N ARG A 310 22.74 8.95 -16.38
CA ARG A 310 23.64 7.80 -16.12
C ARG A 310 23.88 6.91 -17.35
N GLY A 311 23.17 7.15 -18.45
CA GLY A 311 23.15 6.25 -19.60
C GLY A 311 22.39 4.94 -19.33
N ASP A 312 21.56 4.91 -18.27
CA ASP A 312 20.63 3.79 -18.04
C ASP A 312 19.59 3.79 -19.18
N ARG A 313 18.94 2.65 -19.45
CA ARG A 313 17.83 2.56 -20.42
C ARG A 313 16.62 3.35 -19.89
N ALA A 314 16.63 4.66 -20.08
CA ALA A 314 15.58 5.57 -19.62
C ALA A 314 14.38 5.53 -20.58
N VAL A 315 13.18 5.51 -20.02
CA VAL A 315 11.93 5.59 -20.78
C VAL A 315 11.84 6.97 -21.44
N SER A 316 11.48 7.03 -22.72
CA SER A 316 11.23 8.30 -23.41
C SER A 316 10.14 9.11 -22.68
N PRO A 317 10.24 10.46 -22.63
CA PRO A 317 9.20 11.29 -22.03
C PRO A 317 7.82 10.95 -22.63
N PRO A 318 6.81 10.64 -21.80
CA PRO A 318 5.52 10.16 -22.32
C PRO A 318 4.71 11.28 -22.98
N GLU A 319 3.90 10.91 -23.98
CA GLU A 319 2.72 11.71 -24.35
C GLU A 319 1.67 11.62 -23.24
N PRO A 320 0.89 12.70 -23.00
CA PRO A 320 0.05 12.79 -21.81
C PRO A 320 -1.14 11.82 -21.91
N ALA A 321 -1.33 11.00 -20.87
CA ALA A 321 -2.47 10.10 -20.73
C ALA A 321 -2.83 9.89 -19.23
N PRO A 322 -4.08 9.51 -18.92
CA PRO A 322 -4.74 9.85 -17.66
C PRO A 322 -4.40 8.91 -16.49
N ALA A 323 -4.73 9.40 -15.29
CA ALA A 323 -4.38 8.82 -13.99
C ALA A 323 -5.02 7.46 -13.67
N VAL A 324 -4.32 6.66 -12.87
CA VAL A 324 -4.75 5.35 -12.35
C VAL A 324 -4.98 5.42 -10.83
N SER A 325 -6.03 4.73 -10.40
CA SER A 325 -6.72 4.77 -9.09
C SER A 325 -5.95 4.22 -7.88
N GLY A 326 -6.31 4.72 -6.69
CA GLY A 326 -5.75 4.42 -5.37
C GLY A 326 -6.06 3.04 -4.75
N PRO A 327 -5.93 2.90 -3.41
CA PRO A 327 -5.80 1.61 -2.74
C PRO A 327 -7.06 0.73 -2.84
N VAL A 328 -6.83 -0.56 -3.06
CA VAL A 328 -7.88 -1.57 -3.28
C VAL A 328 -8.51 -1.98 -1.94
N GLU A 329 -9.79 -1.65 -1.78
CA GLU A 329 -10.68 -2.16 -0.71
C GLU A 329 -10.69 -3.70 -0.73
N THR A 330 -10.56 -4.34 0.44
CA THR A 330 -10.69 -5.81 0.54
C THR A 330 -12.13 -6.25 0.26
N ASP A 331 -12.34 -7.46 -0.26
CA ASP A 331 -13.68 -7.97 -0.56
C ASP A 331 -14.62 -7.96 0.66
N GLN A 332 -14.09 -8.20 1.85
CA GLN A 332 -14.86 -8.15 3.10
C GLN A 332 -15.30 -6.71 3.45
N GLN A 333 -14.42 -5.73 3.26
CA GLN A 333 -14.76 -4.32 3.48
C GLN A 333 -15.83 -3.85 2.48
N ARG A 334 -15.66 -4.25 1.21
CA ARG A 334 -16.64 -3.99 0.15
C ARG A 334 -18.01 -4.57 0.48
N ALA A 335 -18.07 -5.86 0.84
CA ALA A 335 -19.31 -6.54 1.17
C ALA A 335 -20.04 -5.90 2.36
N LEU A 336 -19.32 -5.48 3.40
CA LEU A 336 -19.91 -4.79 4.55
C LEU A 336 -20.43 -3.39 4.19
N ARG A 337 -19.70 -2.64 3.36
CA ARG A 337 -20.12 -1.33 2.87
C ARG A 337 -21.37 -1.45 2.00
N GLU A 338 -21.38 -2.36 1.03
CA GLU A 338 -22.53 -2.61 0.15
C GLU A 338 -23.76 -3.08 0.93
N HIS A 339 -23.58 -3.92 1.96
CA HIS A 339 -24.67 -4.31 2.87
C HIS A 339 -25.24 -3.11 3.63
N TRP A 340 -24.38 -2.23 4.14
CA TRP A 340 -24.83 -1.01 4.82
C TRP A 340 -25.60 -0.07 3.87
N GLU A 341 -25.09 0.14 2.66
CA GLU A 341 -25.74 0.93 1.61
C GLU A 341 -27.13 0.35 1.26
N LEU A 342 -27.24 -0.99 1.15
CA LEU A 342 -28.50 -1.68 0.94
C LEU A 342 -29.50 -1.41 2.07
N LEU A 343 -29.07 -1.51 3.34
CA LEU A 343 -29.93 -1.24 4.49
C LEU A 343 -30.40 0.23 4.56
N GLU A 344 -29.54 1.18 4.19
CA GLU A 344 -29.91 2.60 4.09
C GLU A 344 -30.92 2.84 2.96
N SER A 345 -30.76 2.17 1.81
CA SER A 345 -31.70 2.25 0.69
C SER A 345 -33.10 1.71 1.04
N ALA A 346 -33.19 0.73 1.95
CA ALA A 346 -34.44 0.21 2.51
C ALA A 346 -34.97 1.02 3.71
N GLY A 347 -34.18 1.98 4.20
CA GLY A 347 -34.52 2.95 5.24
C GLY A 347 -35.93 3.53 5.11
N PRO A 348 -36.27 4.12 3.95
CA PRO A 348 -37.58 4.63 3.60
C PRO A 348 -38.83 3.87 4.04
N TRP A 349 -38.94 2.57 3.70
CA TRP A 349 -40.12 1.77 4.02
C TRP A 349 -40.33 1.65 5.54
N GLY A 350 -39.26 1.79 6.33
CA GLY A 350 -39.34 1.85 7.79
C GLY A 350 -39.90 3.17 8.31
N ARG A 351 -39.66 4.27 7.58
CA ARG A 351 -39.99 5.63 8.00
C ARG A 351 -41.42 6.02 7.61
N VAL A 352 -41.91 5.55 6.46
CA VAL A 352 -43.27 5.80 5.99
C VAL A 352 -44.05 4.51 5.75
N LYS A 353 -45.38 4.58 5.88
CA LYS A 353 -46.27 3.41 5.75
C LYS A 353 -46.90 3.23 4.37
N HIS A 354 -46.82 4.22 3.50
CA HIS A 354 -47.58 4.27 2.24
C HIS A 354 -46.78 3.83 1.01
N ARG A 355 -45.47 3.55 1.12
CA ARG A 355 -44.66 3.11 -0.03
C ARG A 355 -45.09 1.75 -0.54
N ASP A 356 -45.20 1.60 -1.86
CA ASP A 356 -45.56 0.35 -2.51
C ASP A 356 -44.52 -0.74 -2.23
N TYR A 357 -44.94 -1.99 -2.36
CA TYR A 357 -44.03 -3.13 -2.28
C TYR A 357 -43.00 -3.10 -3.42
N ASP A 358 -41.72 -3.21 -3.06
CA ASP A 358 -40.61 -3.33 -4.01
C ASP A 358 -40.01 -4.73 -3.98
N ALA A 359 -40.32 -5.52 -5.03
CA ALA A 359 -39.88 -6.90 -5.15
C ALA A 359 -38.37 -7.03 -5.35
N VAL A 360 -37.75 -6.08 -6.05
CA VAL A 360 -36.30 -6.11 -6.34
C VAL A 360 -35.52 -5.82 -5.07
N LEU A 361 -35.94 -4.79 -4.33
CA LEU A 361 -35.31 -4.44 -3.06
C LEU A 361 -35.52 -5.55 -2.02
N TYR A 362 -36.70 -6.17 -1.99
CA TYR A 362 -36.95 -7.34 -1.13
C TYR A 362 -35.98 -8.49 -1.44
N ALA A 363 -35.83 -8.85 -2.72
CA ALA A 363 -34.93 -9.94 -3.14
C ALA A 363 -33.48 -9.68 -2.70
N ARG A 364 -32.97 -8.46 -2.94
CA ARG A 364 -31.63 -8.05 -2.50
C ARG A 364 -31.44 -8.14 -0.98
N LEU A 365 -32.45 -7.73 -0.20
CA LEU A 365 -32.40 -7.83 1.26
C LEU A 365 -32.41 -9.29 1.73
N THR A 366 -33.15 -10.18 1.06
CA THR A 366 -33.13 -11.62 1.38
C THR A 366 -31.81 -12.28 1.01
N GLU A 367 -31.21 -11.93 -0.13
CA GLU A 367 -29.89 -12.38 -0.55
C GLU A 367 -28.77 -11.95 0.42
N ALA A 368 -28.97 -10.84 1.16
CA ALA A 368 -28.02 -10.34 2.15
C ALA A 368 -28.15 -11.01 3.54
N LEU A 369 -29.21 -11.79 3.81
CA LEU A 369 -29.41 -12.46 5.10
C LEU A 369 -28.27 -13.40 5.51
N PRO A 370 -27.66 -14.22 4.61
CA PRO A 370 -26.54 -15.08 4.98
C PRO A 370 -25.34 -14.27 5.50
N LEU A 371 -24.98 -13.17 4.83
CA LEU A 371 -23.93 -12.27 5.29
C LEU A 371 -24.27 -11.69 6.67
N ALA A 372 -25.49 -11.17 6.85
CA ALA A 372 -25.93 -10.60 8.12
C ALA A 372 -25.97 -11.62 9.28
N ASN A 373 -26.18 -12.90 8.97
CA ASN A 373 -26.11 -14.00 9.93
C ASN A 373 -24.67 -14.27 10.43
N THR A 374 -23.64 -14.02 9.61
CA THR A 374 -22.24 -14.19 10.01
C THR A 374 -21.75 -13.12 10.99
N LEU A 375 -22.46 -11.99 11.11
CA LEU A 375 -22.06 -10.89 11.97
C LEU A 375 -22.30 -11.22 13.45
N PRO A 376 -21.32 -10.99 14.34
CA PRO A 376 -21.49 -11.20 15.77
C PRO A 376 -22.51 -10.21 16.35
N LEU A 377 -23.24 -10.66 17.36
CA LEU A 377 -24.31 -9.90 18.01
C LEU A 377 -23.74 -8.90 19.03
N VAL A 378 -23.04 -7.87 18.54
CA VAL A 378 -22.43 -6.80 19.36
C VAL A 378 -23.06 -5.43 19.08
N PRO A 379 -22.99 -4.48 20.04
CA PRO A 379 -23.54 -3.13 19.88
C PRO A 379 -23.10 -2.42 18.59
N SER A 380 -21.81 -2.45 18.24
CA SER A 380 -21.28 -1.81 17.02
C SER A 380 -21.87 -2.33 15.71
N LEU A 381 -22.29 -3.60 15.67
CA LEU A 381 -22.86 -4.24 14.47
C LEU A 381 -24.38 -4.39 14.53
N THR A 382 -25.03 -3.92 15.60
CA THR A 382 -26.47 -4.10 15.81
C THR A 382 -27.30 -3.53 14.66
N MET A 383 -26.84 -2.47 14.00
CA MET A 383 -27.53 -1.85 12.87
C MET A 383 -27.42 -2.60 11.55
N MET A 384 -26.57 -3.63 11.47
CA MET A 384 -26.32 -4.42 10.26
C MET A 384 -26.67 -5.91 10.41
N GLY A 385 -26.97 -6.35 11.63
CA GLY A 385 -27.27 -7.75 11.93
C GLY A 385 -28.52 -8.31 11.26
N LEU A 386 -28.70 -9.62 11.41
CA LEU A 386 -29.78 -10.39 10.77
C LEU A 386 -31.18 -9.84 11.08
N ASP A 387 -31.44 -9.49 12.34
CA ASP A 387 -32.74 -8.93 12.76
C ASP A 387 -33.08 -7.62 12.02
N VAL A 388 -32.09 -6.76 11.78
CA VAL A 388 -32.31 -5.50 11.06
C VAL A 388 -32.57 -5.77 9.59
N THR A 389 -31.76 -6.63 8.98
CA THR A 389 -31.88 -7.00 7.57
C THR A 389 -33.24 -7.65 7.28
N ALA A 390 -33.63 -8.64 8.06
CA ALA A 390 -34.94 -9.29 7.95
C ALA A 390 -36.11 -8.33 8.20
N ARG A 391 -35.98 -7.42 9.18
CA ARG A 391 -37.00 -6.40 9.45
C ARG A 391 -37.14 -5.41 8.30
N ARG A 392 -36.03 -5.02 7.66
CA ARG A 392 -36.06 -4.17 6.45
C ARG A 392 -36.79 -4.90 5.31
N ALA A 393 -36.46 -6.17 5.07
CA ALA A 393 -37.13 -6.99 4.05
C ALA A 393 -38.66 -7.06 4.31
N ALA A 394 -39.07 -7.45 5.52
CA ALA A 394 -40.48 -7.52 5.89
C ALA A 394 -41.20 -6.17 5.78
N THR A 395 -40.50 -5.08 6.07
CA THR A 395 -41.03 -3.72 5.96
C THR A 395 -41.20 -3.29 4.50
N VAL A 396 -40.28 -3.65 3.61
CA VAL A 396 -40.42 -3.46 2.16
C VAL A 396 -41.62 -4.25 1.64
N ALA A 397 -41.84 -5.47 2.14
CA ALA A 397 -42.98 -6.31 1.81
C ALA A 397 -44.34 -5.83 2.37
N ARG A 398 -44.35 -4.80 3.24
CA ARG A 398 -45.54 -4.38 4.00
C ARG A 398 -46.78 -4.21 3.11
N ASN A 399 -46.65 -3.51 1.98
CA ASN A 399 -47.78 -3.18 1.13
C ASN A 399 -47.97 -4.15 -0.04
N ALA A 400 -47.36 -5.34 0.01
CA ALA A 400 -47.65 -6.39 -0.96
C ALA A 400 -49.11 -6.82 -0.84
N ASP A 401 -49.73 -7.17 -1.98
CA ASP A 401 -51.06 -7.78 -1.98
C ASP A 401 -51.03 -9.16 -1.29
N GLU A 402 -52.20 -9.71 -0.98
CA GLU A 402 -52.29 -10.96 -0.22
C GLU A 402 -51.62 -12.15 -0.94
N THR A 403 -51.75 -12.23 -2.27
CA THR A 403 -51.16 -13.31 -3.07
C THR A 403 -49.65 -13.25 -3.04
N ALA A 404 -49.09 -12.05 -3.26
CA ALA A 404 -47.67 -11.78 -3.18
C ALA A 404 -47.15 -12.06 -1.77
N TYR A 405 -47.82 -11.57 -0.71
CA TYR A 405 -47.36 -11.77 0.67
C TYR A 405 -47.31 -13.26 1.06
N ARG A 406 -48.29 -14.06 0.62
CA ARG A 406 -48.26 -15.53 0.83
C ARG A 406 -47.10 -16.19 0.08
N ALA A 407 -46.75 -15.71 -1.11
CA ALA A 407 -45.58 -16.19 -1.84
C ALA A 407 -44.27 -15.84 -1.11
N LEU A 408 -44.16 -14.63 -0.55
CA LEU A 408 -43.00 -14.22 0.25
C LEU A 408 -42.84 -15.07 1.51
N VAL A 409 -43.93 -15.43 2.19
CA VAL A 409 -43.89 -16.38 3.33
C VAL A 409 -43.37 -17.75 2.89
N ARG A 410 -43.79 -18.27 1.74
CA ARG A 410 -43.25 -19.55 1.22
C ARG A 410 -41.78 -19.44 0.86
N GLN A 411 -41.39 -18.40 0.12
CA GLN A 411 -39.99 -18.17 -0.27
C GLN A 411 -39.07 -17.97 0.95
N ALA A 412 -39.59 -17.37 2.03
CA ALA A 412 -38.86 -17.22 3.28
C ALA A 412 -38.50 -18.57 3.93
N THR A 413 -39.18 -19.67 3.60
CA THR A 413 -38.83 -21.02 4.10
C THR A 413 -37.63 -21.64 3.39
N GLU A 414 -37.24 -21.09 2.24
CA GLU A 414 -36.14 -21.59 1.40
C GLU A 414 -34.81 -20.90 1.73
N GLN A 415 -34.81 -19.92 2.65
CA GLN A 415 -33.61 -19.19 3.01
C GLN A 415 -32.67 -20.06 3.84
N THR A 416 -31.39 -20.04 3.50
CA THR A 416 -30.33 -20.65 4.30
C THR A 416 -29.37 -19.57 4.77
N PRO A 417 -28.79 -19.67 5.97
CA PRO A 417 -28.99 -20.72 6.97
C PRO A 417 -30.33 -20.60 7.72
N LEU A 418 -30.68 -21.60 8.54
CA LEU A 418 -31.99 -21.67 9.25
C LEU A 418 -32.38 -20.37 9.96
N ALA A 419 -31.42 -19.68 10.60
CA ALA A 419 -31.63 -18.41 11.25
C ALA A 419 -32.21 -17.35 10.29
N ALA A 420 -31.73 -17.28 9.04
CA ALA A 420 -32.24 -16.35 8.03
C ALA A 420 -33.72 -16.60 7.74
N SER A 421 -34.11 -17.86 7.53
CA SER A 421 -35.51 -18.26 7.32
C SER A 421 -36.40 -17.89 8.51
N VAL A 422 -36.04 -18.34 9.72
CA VAL A 422 -36.87 -18.18 10.91
C VAL A 422 -37.03 -16.70 11.29
N VAL A 423 -35.94 -15.93 11.27
CA VAL A 423 -36.00 -14.49 11.60
C VAL A 423 -36.83 -13.74 10.56
N LEU A 424 -36.68 -14.04 9.26
CA LEU A 424 -37.48 -13.41 8.20
C LEU A 424 -38.96 -13.71 8.37
N LEU A 425 -39.35 -14.97 8.61
CA LEU A 425 -40.74 -15.38 8.84
C LEU A 425 -41.34 -14.68 10.06
N GLN A 426 -40.58 -14.56 11.16
CA GLN A 426 -41.04 -13.82 12.35
C GLN A 426 -41.26 -12.33 12.06
N GLN A 427 -40.38 -11.69 11.28
CA GLN A 427 -40.53 -10.28 10.90
C GLN A 427 -41.73 -10.08 9.95
N LEU A 428 -41.90 -10.98 8.97
CA LEU A 428 -43.09 -10.99 8.09
C LEU A 428 -44.38 -11.18 8.89
N GLY A 429 -44.40 -12.10 9.87
CA GLY A 429 -45.54 -12.27 10.77
C GLY A 429 -45.80 -11.03 11.62
N THR A 430 -44.74 -10.36 12.09
CA THR A 430 -44.85 -9.12 12.86
C THR A 430 -45.46 -7.98 12.04
N ILE A 431 -45.02 -7.80 10.79
CA ILE A 431 -45.58 -6.77 9.90
C ILE A 431 -47.04 -7.10 9.55
N ALA A 432 -47.37 -8.36 9.26
CA ALA A 432 -48.75 -8.78 9.02
C ALA A 432 -49.67 -8.49 10.23
N LYS A 433 -49.20 -8.78 11.45
CA LYS A 433 -49.90 -8.43 12.70
C LYS A 433 -50.16 -6.92 12.81
N GLN A 434 -49.14 -6.10 12.53
CA GLN A 434 -49.27 -4.63 12.58
C GLN A 434 -50.30 -4.08 11.58
N GLN A 435 -50.55 -4.80 10.49
CA GLN A 435 -51.58 -4.46 9.50
C GLN A 435 -52.95 -5.09 9.77
N GLY A 436 -53.11 -5.84 10.87
CA GLY A 436 -54.35 -6.58 11.14
C GLY A 436 -54.60 -7.76 10.20
N ARG A 437 -53.57 -8.25 9.50
CA ARG A 437 -53.65 -9.40 8.57
C ARG A 437 -53.39 -10.72 9.30
N GLU A 438 -54.28 -11.05 10.24
CA GLU A 438 -54.13 -12.22 11.14
C GLU A 438 -53.86 -13.56 10.41
N PRO A 439 -54.58 -13.93 9.33
CA PRO A 439 -54.29 -15.18 8.61
C PRO A 439 -52.87 -15.26 8.03
N LEU A 440 -52.28 -14.12 7.65
CA LEU A 440 -50.89 -14.06 7.16
C LEU A 440 -49.88 -14.15 8.29
N ARG A 441 -50.17 -13.55 9.45
CA ARG A 441 -49.36 -13.71 10.67
C ARG A 441 -49.31 -15.19 11.09
N GLU A 442 -50.46 -15.85 11.11
CA GLU A 442 -50.56 -17.26 11.49
C GLU A 442 -49.81 -18.17 10.51
N ALA A 443 -49.95 -17.93 9.21
CA ALA A 443 -49.20 -18.67 8.19
C ALA A 443 -47.68 -18.55 8.38
N ALA A 444 -47.16 -17.33 8.59
CA ALA A 444 -45.73 -17.12 8.81
C ALA A 444 -45.25 -17.79 10.11
N THR A 445 -46.05 -17.72 11.18
CA THR A 445 -45.74 -18.37 12.47
C THR A 445 -45.72 -19.89 12.36
N ALA A 446 -46.65 -20.46 11.58
CA ALA A 446 -46.73 -21.90 11.36
C ALA A 446 -45.51 -22.42 10.61
N GLU A 447 -45.08 -21.75 9.53
CA GLU A 447 -43.87 -22.15 8.79
C GLU A 447 -42.59 -22.02 9.65
N ALA A 448 -42.46 -20.93 10.43
CA ALA A 448 -41.32 -20.77 11.33
C ALA A 448 -41.26 -21.90 12.38
N THR A 449 -42.42 -22.26 12.96
CA THR A 449 -42.54 -23.36 13.93
C THR A 449 -42.18 -24.70 13.29
N LYS A 450 -42.65 -24.96 12.07
CA LYS A 450 -42.35 -26.18 11.32
C LYS A 450 -40.84 -26.32 11.08
N LEU A 451 -40.16 -25.25 10.65
CA LEU A 451 -38.71 -25.27 10.44
C LEU A 451 -37.94 -25.54 11.74
N LEU A 452 -38.30 -24.84 12.83
CA LEU A 452 -37.67 -25.02 14.14
C LEU A 452 -37.79 -26.44 14.70
N LEU A 453 -38.92 -27.11 14.45
CA LEU A 453 -39.18 -28.49 14.90
C LEU A 453 -38.60 -29.56 13.95
N ALA A 454 -38.35 -29.21 12.69
CA ALA A 454 -37.83 -30.14 11.67
C ALA A 454 -36.30 -30.21 11.64
N GLU A 455 -35.60 -29.18 12.12
CA GLU A 455 -34.14 -29.09 12.03
C GLU A 455 -33.43 -30.21 12.82
N ASP A 456 -32.43 -30.85 12.18
CA ASP A 456 -31.64 -31.91 12.80
C ASP A 456 -30.30 -31.38 13.33
N TRP A 457 -30.25 -31.11 14.63
CA TRP A 457 -29.07 -30.58 15.34
C TRP A 457 -27.92 -31.60 15.51
N LYS A 458 -27.94 -32.72 14.78
CA LYS A 458 -26.93 -33.80 14.84
C LYS A 458 -25.70 -33.59 13.96
N THR A 459 -25.69 -32.58 13.08
CA THR A 459 -24.59 -32.34 12.14
C THR A 459 -23.81 -31.06 12.49
N PRO A 460 -22.47 -31.06 12.39
CA PRO A 460 -21.67 -29.85 12.69
C PRO A 460 -22.02 -28.64 11.81
N ALA A 461 -22.41 -28.88 10.55
CA ALA A 461 -22.72 -27.82 9.58
C ALA A 461 -23.82 -26.89 10.08
N VAL A 462 -24.91 -27.42 10.65
CA VAL A 462 -26.04 -26.62 11.17
C VAL A 462 -25.59 -25.69 12.29
N TRP A 463 -24.66 -26.13 13.15
CA TRP A 463 -24.11 -25.30 14.22
C TRP A 463 -23.19 -24.19 13.69
N ILE A 464 -22.36 -24.51 12.71
CA ILE A 464 -21.44 -23.55 12.08
C ILE A 464 -22.24 -22.47 11.34
N ASP A 465 -23.19 -22.89 10.51
CA ASP A 465 -24.05 -22.04 9.70
C ASP A 465 -24.90 -21.10 10.57
N ASN A 466 -25.26 -21.52 11.78
CA ASN A 466 -26.06 -20.73 12.72
C ASN A 466 -25.26 -20.29 13.95
N ARG A 467 -23.92 -20.22 13.89
CA ARG A 467 -23.05 -20.00 15.07
C ARG A 467 -23.51 -18.85 15.96
N ASN A 468 -23.91 -17.73 15.38
CA ASN A 468 -24.33 -16.53 16.13
C ASN A 468 -25.78 -16.59 16.66
N TYR A 469 -26.60 -17.51 16.16
CA TYR A 469 -28.05 -17.56 16.42
C TYR A 469 -28.52 -18.91 16.97
N ALA A 470 -27.68 -19.94 17.03
CA ALA A 470 -28.05 -21.30 17.44
C ALA A 470 -28.68 -21.35 18.85
N ARG A 471 -28.11 -20.65 19.84
CA ARG A 471 -28.70 -20.51 21.18
C ARG A 471 -30.12 -19.94 21.14
N ARG A 472 -30.37 -18.95 20.27
CA ARG A 472 -31.68 -18.30 20.11
C ARG A 472 -32.67 -19.19 19.37
N LEU A 473 -32.24 -19.89 18.33
CA LEU A 473 -33.04 -20.87 17.60
C LEU A 473 -33.52 -21.98 18.55
N LEU A 474 -32.62 -22.56 19.34
CA LEU A 474 -32.96 -23.60 20.31
C LEU A 474 -33.90 -23.09 21.41
N ALA A 475 -33.73 -21.84 21.86
CA ALA A 475 -34.66 -21.21 22.81
C ALA A 475 -36.06 -21.06 22.20
N TRP A 476 -36.16 -20.69 20.92
CA TRP A 476 -37.45 -20.65 20.22
C TRP A 476 -38.05 -22.03 20.03
N THR A 477 -37.26 -23.03 19.61
CA THR A 477 -37.72 -24.42 19.54
C THR A 477 -38.26 -24.88 20.89
N ALA A 478 -37.56 -24.59 22.00
CA ALA A 478 -38.01 -24.95 23.34
C ALA A 478 -39.33 -24.27 23.75
N SER A 479 -39.60 -23.06 23.24
CA SER A 479 -40.85 -22.32 23.52
C SER A 479 -42.07 -22.87 22.78
N VAL A 480 -41.85 -23.63 21.70
CA VAL A 480 -42.92 -24.24 20.87
C VAL A 480 -42.99 -25.77 20.98
N SER A 481 -41.95 -26.41 21.51
CA SER A 481 -41.88 -27.85 21.78
C SER A 481 -42.51 -28.22 23.12
N ARG A 482 -42.74 -29.50 23.39
CA ARG A 482 -43.16 -29.93 24.75
C ARG A 482 -41.96 -29.88 25.70
N GLY A 483 -42.19 -29.52 26.96
CA GLY A 483 -41.13 -29.28 27.94
C GLY A 483 -40.18 -30.47 28.07
N GLY A 484 -38.90 -30.27 27.74
CA GLY A 484 -37.83 -31.28 27.81
C GLY A 484 -37.32 -31.81 26.46
N GLU A 485 -38.08 -31.65 25.37
CA GLU A 485 -37.72 -32.23 24.05
C GLU A 485 -36.39 -31.70 23.50
N VAL A 486 -36.12 -30.40 23.63
CA VAL A 486 -34.84 -29.79 23.21
C VAL A 486 -33.67 -30.35 24.03
N ARG A 487 -33.85 -30.52 25.34
CA ARG A 487 -32.81 -31.09 26.22
C ARG A 487 -32.46 -32.50 25.81
N ASP A 488 -33.47 -33.34 25.58
CA ASP A 488 -33.30 -34.73 25.16
C ASP A 488 -32.70 -34.86 23.76
N THR A 489 -33.08 -33.96 22.85
CA THR A 489 -32.53 -33.90 21.49
C THR A 489 -31.04 -33.56 21.51
N LEU A 490 -30.66 -32.52 22.26
CA LEU A 490 -29.25 -32.14 22.42
C LEU A 490 -28.44 -33.23 23.09
N LYS A 491 -28.99 -33.86 24.14
CA LYS A 491 -28.35 -35.00 24.80
C LYS A 491 -28.05 -36.13 23.81
N LYS A 492 -29.05 -36.58 23.05
CA LYS A 492 -28.90 -37.65 22.05
C LYS A 492 -27.94 -37.27 20.92
N ALA A 493 -27.98 -36.02 20.46
CA ALA A 493 -27.10 -35.53 19.40
C ALA A 493 -25.63 -35.58 19.84
N ILE A 494 -25.33 -35.05 21.03
CA ILE A 494 -23.99 -34.99 21.59
C ILE A 494 -23.46 -36.39 21.95
N GLU A 495 -24.30 -37.25 22.56
CA GLU A 495 -23.94 -38.64 22.86
C GLU A 495 -23.69 -39.47 21.59
N GLY A 496 -24.46 -39.22 20.53
CA GLY A 496 -24.33 -39.90 19.24
C GLY A 496 -23.17 -39.38 18.39
N ASN A 497 -22.71 -38.14 18.62
CA ASN A 497 -21.59 -37.53 17.92
C ASN A 497 -20.81 -36.56 18.82
N PRO A 498 -19.78 -37.04 19.54
CA PRO A 498 -18.96 -36.20 20.41
C PRO A 498 -18.22 -35.06 19.70
N GLU A 499 -18.02 -35.15 18.38
CA GLU A 499 -17.39 -34.09 17.58
C GLU A 499 -18.23 -32.81 17.49
N LEU A 500 -19.52 -32.87 17.87
CA LEU A 500 -20.37 -31.68 17.98
C LEU A 500 -19.99 -30.78 19.15
N LEU A 501 -19.33 -31.32 20.18
CA LEU A 501 -19.09 -30.64 21.44
C LEU A 501 -18.46 -29.24 21.27
N PRO A 502 -17.40 -29.03 20.48
CA PRO A 502 -16.82 -27.70 20.28
C PRO A 502 -17.82 -26.67 19.73
N THR A 503 -18.60 -27.06 18.72
CA THR A 503 -19.58 -26.18 18.08
C THR A 503 -20.76 -25.87 19.00
N VAL A 504 -21.19 -26.83 19.83
CA VAL A 504 -22.22 -26.64 20.85
C VAL A 504 -21.75 -25.64 21.92
N ILE A 505 -20.51 -25.78 22.39
CA ILE A 505 -19.91 -24.88 23.38
C ILE A 505 -19.85 -23.45 22.83
N GLU A 506 -19.34 -23.30 21.61
CA GLU A 506 -19.19 -21.99 20.96
C GLU A 506 -20.54 -21.30 20.71
N ALA A 507 -21.55 -22.06 20.30
CA ALA A 507 -22.92 -21.59 20.09
C ALA A 507 -23.60 -21.09 21.37
N MET A 508 -23.22 -21.60 22.54
CA MET A 508 -23.74 -21.12 23.83
C MET A 508 -23.08 -19.82 24.29
N GLY A 509 -21.96 -19.44 23.69
CA GLY A 509 -21.22 -18.22 23.98
C GLY A 509 -21.95 -16.96 23.55
N GLU A 510 -22.21 -16.08 24.51
CA GLU A 510 -22.82 -14.77 24.30
C GLU A 510 -21.75 -13.77 23.87
N TRP A 511 -22.02 -13.01 22.81
CA TRP A 511 -21.10 -11.99 22.31
C TRP A 511 -21.04 -10.77 23.25
N GLY A 512 -19.84 -10.24 23.41
CA GLY A 512 -19.53 -9.03 24.16
C GLY A 512 -18.58 -8.12 23.40
N GLU A 513 -18.63 -6.84 23.73
CA GLU A 513 -17.80 -5.79 23.14
C GLU A 513 -17.16 -4.96 24.25
N ALA A 514 -15.83 -4.84 24.22
CA ALA A 514 -15.08 -3.96 25.11
C ALA A 514 -14.49 -2.81 24.28
N LEU A 515 -15.04 -1.62 24.50
CA LEU A 515 -14.52 -0.38 23.92
C LEU A 515 -13.22 0.00 24.63
N SER A 516 -12.19 0.35 23.87
CA SER A 516 -11.00 1.00 24.43
C SER A 516 -11.43 2.34 25.01
N ARG A 517 -11.17 2.56 26.30
CA ARG A 517 -11.48 3.83 26.98
C ARG A 517 -10.70 5.02 26.39
N ASP A 518 -9.56 4.73 25.76
CA ASP A 518 -8.57 5.74 25.37
C ASP A 518 -8.42 5.83 23.84
N GLY A 519 -9.17 5.02 23.08
CA GLY A 519 -9.17 4.99 21.62
C GLY A 519 -7.89 4.43 20.97
N ALA A 520 -6.89 4.06 21.77
CA ALA A 520 -5.61 3.54 21.31
C ALA A 520 -5.67 2.05 20.93
N ASP A 521 -6.55 1.28 21.58
CA ASP A 521 -6.71 -0.14 21.31
C ASP A 521 -7.93 -0.41 20.42
N PRO A 522 -7.84 -1.37 19.48
CA PRO A 522 -9.00 -1.78 18.70
C PRO A 522 -10.10 -2.33 19.61
N THR A 523 -11.35 -2.12 19.22
CA THR A 523 -12.50 -2.64 19.97
C THR A 523 -12.42 -4.16 20.05
N ARG A 524 -12.40 -4.71 21.27
CA ARG A 524 -12.28 -6.15 21.49
C ARG A 524 -13.66 -6.80 21.46
N ILE A 525 -13.92 -7.63 20.46
CA ILE A 525 -15.08 -8.52 20.41
C ILE A 525 -14.70 -9.86 21.06
N PHE A 526 -15.56 -10.37 21.94
CA PHE A 526 -15.30 -11.62 22.67
C PHE A 526 -16.60 -12.42 22.90
N GLN A 527 -16.47 -13.69 23.30
CA GLN A 527 -17.59 -14.52 23.75
C GLN A 527 -17.42 -14.90 25.22
N ARG A 528 -18.53 -15.03 25.95
CA ARG A 528 -18.58 -15.56 27.32
C ARG A 528 -19.89 -16.29 27.60
N ILE A 529 -19.91 -17.16 28.60
CA ILE A 529 -21.10 -17.84 29.10
C ILE A 529 -21.31 -17.40 30.54
N SER A 530 -22.26 -16.49 30.73
CA SER A 530 -22.64 -16.00 32.07
C SER A 530 -23.70 -16.90 32.72
N ALA A 531 -24.61 -17.44 31.92
CA ALA A 531 -25.65 -18.36 32.33
C ALA A 531 -26.02 -19.35 31.21
N LEU A 532 -26.46 -20.55 31.60
CA LEU A 532 -26.94 -21.58 30.68
C LEU A 532 -28.47 -21.71 30.77
N PRO A 533 -29.17 -21.86 29.63
CA PRO A 533 -30.63 -22.01 29.62
C PRO A 533 -31.09 -23.28 30.33
N GLU A 534 -32.31 -23.28 30.87
CA GLU A 534 -32.86 -24.47 31.55
C GLU A 534 -32.89 -25.71 30.66
N TRP A 535 -33.18 -25.56 29.37
CA TRP A 535 -33.21 -26.67 28.41
C TRP A 535 -31.81 -27.21 28.06
N PHE A 536 -30.72 -26.57 28.47
CA PHE A 536 -29.37 -27.05 28.18
C PHE A 536 -28.97 -28.22 29.09
N PRO A 537 -28.45 -29.34 28.56
CA PRO A 537 -28.09 -30.52 29.35
C PRO A 537 -26.73 -30.35 30.06
N VAL A 538 -26.63 -29.38 31.00
CA VAL A 538 -25.38 -28.97 31.67
C VAL A 538 -24.55 -30.14 32.18
N LYS A 539 -25.15 -31.10 32.90
CA LYS A 539 -24.42 -32.24 33.48
C LYS A 539 -23.77 -33.12 32.41
N VAL A 540 -24.52 -33.50 31.37
CA VAL A 540 -24.03 -34.34 30.27
C VAL A 540 -22.88 -33.66 29.54
N VAL A 541 -23.05 -32.36 29.24
CA VAL A 541 -22.03 -31.57 28.55
C VAL A 541 -20.78 -31.41 29.42
N ALA A 542 -20.94 -31.14 30.73
CA ALA A 542 -19.81 -31.01 31.65
C ALA A 542 -19.01 -32.32 31.77
N ASP A 543 -19.69 -33.46 31.85
CA ASP A 543 -19.04 -34.78 31.88
C ASP A 543 -18.29 -35.05 30.59
N LEU A 544 -18.86 -34.69 29.43
CA LEU A 544 -18.19 -34.84 28.15
C LEU A 544 -17.00 -33.87 27.98
N ILE A 545 -17.11 -32.63 28.46
CA ILE A 545 -16.00 -31.67 28.50
C ILE A 545 -14.82 -32.27 29.28
N LYS A 546 -15.06 -32.89 30.45
CA LYS A 546 -14.00 -33.51 31.27
C LYS A 546 -13.31 -34.67 30.53
N GLN A 547 -14.02 -35.38 29.66
CA GLN A 547 -13.48 -36.47 28.84
C GLN A 547 -12.71 -35.94 27.62
N THR A 548 -13.26 -34.97 26.90
CA THR A 548 -12.70 -34.43 25.65
C THR A 548 -11.56 -33.44 25.89
N PHE A 549 -11.63 -32.66 26.97
CA PHE A 549 -10.68 -31.61 27.32
C PHE A 549 -10.13 -31.81 28.75
N PRO A 550 -9.32 -32.85 29.00
CA PRO A 550 -8.89 -33.23 30.36
C PRO A 550 -8.02 -32.18 31.06
N THR A 551 -7.44 -31.24 30.31
CA THR A 551 -6.63 -30.12 30.83
C THR A 551 -7.46 -28.89 31.18
N VAL A 552 -8.75 -28.86 30.83
CA VAL A 552 -9.66 -27.75 31.11
C VAL A 552 -10.31 -27.97 32.48
N SER A 553 -10.16 -26.97 33.36
CA SER A 553 -10.77 -26.98 34.70
C SER A 553 -11.75 -25.81 34.86
N ALA A 554 -12.71 -25.97 35.78
CA ALA A 554 -13.71 -24.97 36.09
C ALA A 554 -13.09 -23.58 36.35
N ALA A 555 -13.67 -22.54 35.77
CA ALA A 555 -13.24 -21.16 35.94
C ALA A 555 -14.42 -20.19 35.81
N ASP A 556 -14.28 -19.01 36.40
CA ASP A 556 -15.12 -17.85 36.12
C ASP A 556 -14.63 -17.09 34.87
N GLU A 557 -15.24 -15.95 34.55
CA GLU A 557 -14.88 -15.14 33.38
C GLU A 557 -13.39 -14.81 33.35
N PHE A 558 -12.84 -14.29 34.45
CA PHE A 558 -11.43 -13.89 34.54
C PHE A 558 -10.48 -15.09 34.53
N GLY A 559 -10.79 -16.12 35.31
CA GLY A 559 -9.96 -17.33 35.39
C GLY A 559 -9.89 -18.10 34.07
N SER A 560 -10.92 -17.96 33.22
CA SER A 560 -10.98 -18.59 31.89
C SER A 560 -10.05 -17.96 30.86
N GLU A 561 -9.60 -16.70 31.05
CA GLU A 561 -8.69 -16.01 30.11
C GLU A 561 -7.31 -16.68 29.98
N ARG A 562 -6.98 -17.63 30.86
CA ARG A 562 -5.77 -18.46 30.74
C ARG A 562 -5.76 -19.38 29.51
N TYR A 563 -6.91 -19.62 28.88
CA TYR A 563 -7.04 -20.40 27.65
C TYR A 563 -7.08 -19.47 26.43
N SER A 564 -6.15 -19.67 25.49
CA SER A 564 -6.13 -18.93 24.22
C SER A 564 -7.20 -19.41 23.24
N ASP A 565 -7.55 -20.69 23.30
CA ASP A 565 -8.61 -21.29 22.49
C ASP A 565 -10.01 -20.91 23.04
N VAL A 566 -10.89 -20.42 22.16
CA VAL A 566 -12.21 -19.94 22.54
C VAL A 566 -13.10 -21.06 23.09
N VAL A 567 -13.00 -22.28 22.54
CA VAL A 567 -13.80 -23.42 22.98
C VAL A 567 -13.38 -23.85 24.37
N GLN A 568 -12.07 -23.98 24.63
CA GLN A 568 -11.56 -24.33 25.97
C GLN A 568 -11.92 -23.27 27.02
N ARG A 569 -11.85 -21.99 26.65
CA ARG A 569 -12.27 -20.88 27.52
C ARG A 569 -13.75 -21.00 27.89
N LEU A 570 -14.64 -21.15 26.91
CA LEU A 570 -16.08 -21.30 27.15
C LEU A 570 -16.41 -22.62 27.88
N ALA A 571 -15.68 -23.70 27.60
CA ALA A 571 -15.81 -24.98 28.29
C ALA A 571 -15.49 -24.85 29.79
N SER A 572 -14.45 -24.09 30.15
CA SER A 572 -14.09 -23.84 31.55
C SER A 572 -15.21 -23.09 32.31
N GLN A 573 -15.93 -22.20 31.63
CA GLN A 573 -17.06 -21.46 32.20
C GLN A 573 -18.29 -22.37 32.37
N ILE A 574 -18.55 -23.28 31.42
CA ILE A 574 -19.61 -24.31 31.58
C ILE A 574 -19.31 -25.21 32.78
N LEU A 575 -18.06 -25.65 32.97
CA LEU A 575 -17.64 -26.40 34.15
C LEU A 575 -17.83 -25.57 35.44
N GLY A 576 -17.49 -24.28 35.42
CA GLY A 576 -17.72 -23.37 36.54
C GLY A 576 -19.19 -23.25 36.95
N ILE A 577 -20.11 -23.23 35.98
CA ILE A 577 -21.56 -23.25 36.24
C ILE A 577 -22.00 -24.61 36.78
N ALA A 578 -21.51 -25.72 36.22
CA ALA A 578 -21.87 -27.07 36.64
C ALA A 578 -21.42 -27.38 38.09
N ASP A 579 -20.25 -26.89 38.48
CA ASP A 579 -19.65 -27.10 39.80
C ASP A 579 -20.12 -26.06 40.85
N GLY A 580 -20.96 -25.09 40.46
CA GLY A 580 -21.50 -24.04 41.35
C GLY A 580 -20.51 -22.93 41.72
N VAL A 581 -19.38 -22.84 41.01
CA VAL A 581 -18.37 -21.76 41.14
C VAL A 581 -18.93 -20.44 40.61
N LEU A 582 -19.75 -20.50 39.56
CA LEU A 582 -20.55 -19.40 39.04
C LEU A 582 -21.99 -19.55 39.54
N ARG A 583 -22.51 -18.57 40.29
CA ARG A 583 -23.95 -18.56 40.64
C ARG A 583 -24.74 -18.28 39.36
N SER A 584 -25.70 -19.15 39.04
CA SER A 584 -26.70 -18.86 38.00
C SER A 584 -27.40 -17.55 38.37
N GLY A 585 -27.22 -16.53 37.54
CA GLY A 585 -27.90 -15.23 37.68
C GLY A 585 -29.39 -15.34 37.45
#